data_AF-A0A3B0X200-F1
#
_entry.id   AF-A0A3B0X200-F1
#
_cell.length_a   1.000
_cell.length_b   1.000
_cell.length_c   1.000
_cell.angle_alpha   90.00
_cell.angle_beta   90.00
_cell.angle_gamma   90.00
#
_symmetry.space_group_name_H-M   'P 1'
#
loop_
_entity.id
_entity.type
_entity.pdbx_description
1 polymer ?
#
loop_
_entity_poly.entity_id
_entity_poly.type
_entity_poly.pdbx_seq_one_letter_code
_entity_poly.pdbx_strand_id
1 'polypeptide(L)'
;MQQNNTTDQDVESQRALAQQAANGEEAARRQVNQLVESIIRYQSRRFCVRFCRENKFHSICTLHPPVAQPINRGALCEWGNASYGWMLNDLCSSNRLLKYEGRNGAGLSGYLYQIANSQPFYERWKDWRFGRHVHVPAYIKALGPNAGRVFMLLRSHEPVEGIAQQMSGLMQEPLLETRALCQQIIVLLTRKKRLHLLNPPVNISLTESANAESSSHQQDLADYDESGEDQQQKQQLSRAWEKLSPVEQFVLEALSIEEQDARYVLQALCKMDVSLKKGVPAKKTSVQQLYYFRRKTLAKLAESMA
;
A
#
# COMPACT_ATOMS: atom_id res chain seq x y z
N MET A 1 26.30 17.02 15.07
CA MET A 1 25.27 17.46 14.11
C MET A 1 23.92 17.11 14.72
N GLN A 2 23.22 18.12 15.21
CA GLN A 2 21.97 17.99 15.96
C GLN A 2 20.86 17.49 15.02
N GLN A 3 20.28 16.34 15.35
CA GLN A 3 19.00 15.91 14.81
C GLN A 3 17.93 16.76 15.49
N ASN A 4 17.44 17.78 14.79
CA ASN A 4 16.25 18.50 15.24
C ASN A 4 15.06 17.55 15.10
N ASN A 5 14.58 17.04 16.24
CA ASN A 5 13.28 16.40 16.36
C ASN A 5 12.21 17.42 15.96
N THR A 6 11.76 17.37 14.71
CA THR A 6 10.65 18.17 14.18
C THR A 6 9.27 17.72 14.69
N THR A 7 9.21 16.74 15.58
CA THR A 7 7.96 16.16 16.11
C THR A 7 7.28 17.00 17.20
N ASP A 8 7.97 17.96 17.82
CA ASP A 8 7.41 18.86 18.86
C ASP A 8 7.13 20.29 18.33
N GLN A 9 6.75 20.43 17.06
CA GLN A 9 6.24 21.72 16.59
C GLN A 9 4.75 21.84 16.93
N ASP A 10 4.37 22.98 17.52
CA ASP A 10 2.99 23.35 17.83
C ASP A 10 2.08 23.10 16.61
N VAL A 11 0.86 22.60 16.87
CA VAL A 11 -0.13 22.21 15.86
C VAL A 11 -0.43 23.39 14.92
N GLU A 12 -0.44 24.62 15.45
CA GLU A 12 -0.59 25.85 14.67
C GLU A 12 0.57 26.06 13.69
N SER A 13 1.82 25.81 14.12
CA SER A 13 3.00 25.89 13.25
C SER A 13 2.93 24.87 12.11
N GLN A 14 2.45 23.66 12.40
CA GLN A 14 2.30 22.61 11.38
C GLN A 14 1.17 22.91 10.40
N ARG A 15 0.09 23.55 10.87
CA ARG A 15 -1.03 23.99 10.03
C ARG A 15 -0.58 25.13 9.10
N ALA A 16 0.17 26.10 9.62
CA ALA A 16 0.76 27.16 8.82
C ALA A 16 1.69 26.60 7.75
N LEU A 17 2.52 25.61 8.10
CA LEU A 17 3.41 24.93 7.16
C LEU A 17 2.64 24.23 6.03
N ALA A 18 1.55 23.53 6.34
CA ALA A 18 0.71 22.86 5.35
C ALA A 18 0.06 23.86 4.38
N GLN A 19 -0.44 25.00 4.90
CA GLN A 19 -1.04 26.06 4.08
C GLN A 19 0.00 26.76 3.18
N GLN A 20 1.17 27.09 3.70
CA GLN A 20 2.28 27.68 2.92
C GLN A 20 2.74 26.73 1.80
N ALA A 21 2.89 25.44 2.10
CA ALA A 21 3.26 24.44 1.10
C ALA A 21 2.18 24.27 0.02
N ALA A 22 0.89 24.32 0.40
CA ALA A 22 -0.23 24.26 -0.53
C ALA A 22 -0.27 25.47 -1.48
N ASN A 23 0.03 26.66 -0.96
CA ASN A 23 0.09 27.93 -1.70
C ASN A 23 1.32 28.05 -2.62
N GLY A 24 2.25 27.10 -2.57
CA GLY A 24 3.38 27.06 -3.50
C GLY A 24 4.71 27.56 -2.95
N GLU A 25 4.81 27.85 -1.66
CA GLU A 25 6.06 28.33 -1.06
C GLU A 25 7.14 27.25 -1.07
N GLU A 26 8.28 27.53 -1.71
CA GLU A 26 9.33 26.52 -1.92
C GLU A 26 9.93 25.99 -0.61
N ALA A 27 10.14 26.85 0.38
CA ALA A 27 10.73 26.47 1.66
C ALA A 27 9.81 25.51 2.42
N ALA A 28 8.51 25.83 2.49
CA ALA A 28 7.50 24.99 3.11
C ALA A 28 7.34 23.65 2.37
N ARG A 29 7.35 23.65 1.04
CA ARG A 29 7.32 22.41 0.24
C ARG A 29 8.53 21.52 0.49
N ARG A 30 9.73 22.08 0.62
CA ARG A 30 10.93 21.30 0.94
C ARG A 30 10.82 20.65 2.32
N GLN A 31 10.31 21.36 3.32
CA GLN A 31 10.09 20.81 4.66
C GLN A 31 9.05 19.68 4.65
N VAL A 32 7.90 19.87 3.97
CA VAL A 32 6.89 18.82 3.84
C VAL A 32 7.43 17.61 3.07
N ASN A 33 8.19 17.82 1.98
CA ASN A 33 8.81 16.73 1.23
C ASN A 33 9.79 15.91 2.09
N GLN A 34 10.56 16.56 2.97
CA GLN A 34 11.46 15.88 3.91
C GLN A 34 10.68 15.03 4.92
N LEU A 35 9.55 15.52 5.44
CA LEU A 35 8.68 14.75 6.34
C LEU A 35 8.16 13.49 5.63
N VAL A 36 7.67 13.66 4.40
CA VAL A 36 7.03 12.60 3.62
C VAL A 36 8.04 11.58 3.06
N GLU A 37 9.31 11.95 2.90
CA GLU A 37 10.34 11.07 2.34
C GLU A 37 10.46 9.74 3.11
N SER A 38 10.45 9.80 4.45
CA SER A 38 10.52 8.61 5.31
C SER A 38 9.32 7.68 5.10
N ILE A 39 8.12 8.26 4.94
CA ILE A 39 6.85 7.58 4.71
C ILE A 39 6.87 6.90 3.33
N ILE A 40 7.31 7.61 2.29
CA ILE A 40 7.40 7.07 0.93
C ILE A 40 8.41 5.92 0.89
N ARG A 41 9.58 6.06 1.52
CA ARG A 41 10.58 4.98 1.60
C ARG A 41 9.99 3.75 2.29
N TYR A 42 9.24 3.93 3.38
CA TYR A 42 8.56 2.83 4.06
C TYR A 42 7.52 2.13 3.16
N GLN A 43 6.63 2.89 2.51
CA GLN A 43 5.59 2.31 1.65
C GLN A 43 6.16 1.66 0.40
N SER A 44 7.10 2.32 -0.26
CA SER A 44 7.72 1.79 -1.48
C SER A 44 8.48 0.49 -1.24
N ARG A 45 9.05 0.27 -0.03
CA ARG A 45 9.60 -1.03 0.38
C ARG A 45 8.54 -2.14 0.34
N ARG A 46 7.35 -1.86 0.85
CA ARG A 46 6.25 -2.83 0.93
C ARG A 46 5.61 -3.04 -0.43
N PHE A 47 5.39 -1.96 -1.17
CA PHE A 47 4.64 -1.97 -2.41
C PHE A 47 5.51 -2.47 -3.56
N CYS A 48 6.70 -1.89 -3.79
CA CYS A 48 7.52 -2.21 -4.96
C CYS A 48 8.09 -3.63 -4.91
N VAL A 49 8.50 -4.13 -3.74
CA VAL A 49 9.13 -5.45 -3.59
C VAL A 49 8.20 -6.57 -4.09
N ARG A 50 6.90 -6.47 -3.79
CA ARG A 50 5.89 -7.46 -4.22
C ARG A 50 5.77 -7.58 -5.73
N PHE A 51 6.08 -6.52 -6.46
CA PHE A 51 5.92 -6.45 -7.92
C PHE A 51 7.25 -6.27 -8.66
N CYS A 52 8.38 -6.42 -7.98
CA CYS A 52 9.70 -6.25 -8.58
C CYS A 52 10.03 -7.37 -9.59
N ARG A 53 9.50 -8.58 -9.37
CA ARG A 53 9.64 -9.76 -10.26
C ARG A 53 11.06 -9.90 -10.84
N GLU A 54 11.20 -9.75 -12.15
CA GLU A 54 12.45 -9.89 -12.92
C GLU A 54 13.29 -8.61 -12.89
N ASN A 55 12.69 -7.43 -12.64
CA ASN A 55 13.42 -6.15 -12.59
C ASN A 55 14.52 -6.13 -11.52
N LYS A 56 14.38 -6.93 -10.46
CA LYS A 56 15.43 -7.06 -9.42
C LYS A 56 16.75 -7.65 -9.95
N PHE A 57 16.72 -8.36 -11.08
CA PHE A 57 17.91 -8.95 -11.70
C PHE A 57 18.51 -8.06 -12.80
N HIS A 58 17.70 -7.16 -13.39
CA HIS A 58 18.08 -6.36 -14.55
C HIS A 58 18.32 -4.87 -14.25
N SER A 59 17.82 -4.36 -13.13
CA SER A 59 17.85 -2.93 -12.80
C SER A 59 18.33 -2.67 -11.38
N ILE A 60 19.02 -1.55 -11.18
CA ILE A 60 19.46 -1.09 -9.86
C ILE A 60 18.30 -0.36 -9.19
N CYS A 61 17.87 -0.85 -8.02
CA CYS A 61 16.84 -0.18 -7.23
C CYS A 61 17.36 1.17 -6.72
N THR A 62 16.64 2.24 -7.01
CA THR A 62 16.95 3.61 -6.57
C THR A 62 16.34 3.96 -5.21
N LEU A 63 15.34 3.21 -4.77
CA LEU A 63 14.59 3.49 -3.54
C LEU A 63 15.21 2.85 -2.30
N HIS A 64 15.97 1.78 -2.48
CA HIS A 64 16.62 1.08 -1.38
C HIS A 64 18.04 0.65 -1.76
N PRO A 65 18.98 0.70 -0.79
CA PRO A 65 20.30 0.13 -1.00
C PRO A 65 20.15 -1.37 -1.34
N PRO A 66 20.81 -1.82 -2.41
CA PRO A 66 20.52 -3.12 -2.99
C PRO A 66 20.92 -4.26 -2.05
N VAL A 67 19.97 -5.17 -1.84
CA VAL A 67 20.25 -6.51 -1.31
C VAL A 67 20.99 -7.27 -2.40
N ALA A 68 22.32 -7.33 -2.29
CA ALA A 68 23.25 -7.95 -3.23
C ALA A 68 23.07 -7.50 -4.70
N GLN A 69 23.90 -6.54 -5.14
CA GLN A 69 23.88 -6.10 -6.54
C GLN A 69 24.30 -7.25 -7.48
N PRO A 70 23.63 -7.46 -8.62
CA PRO A 70 24.27 -8.16 -9.72
C PRO A 70 25.49 -7.35 -10.19
N ILE A 71 26.54 -8.06 -10.58
CA ILE A 71 27.88 -7.54 -10.97
C ILE A 71 27.83 -6.55 -12.16
N ASN A 72 26.67 -6.37 -12.79
CA ASN A 72 26.52 -5.54 -13.97
C ASN A 72 25.92 -4.17 -13.66
N ARG A 73 26.52 -3.15 -14.30
CA ARG A 73 26.10 -1.74 -14.42
C ARG A 73 24.70 -1.61 -15.05
N GLY A 74 23.67 -2.15 -14.41
CA GLY A 74 22.29 -2.08 -14.86
C GLY A 74 21.73 -0.66 -14.80
N ALA A 75 20.75 -0.36 -15.65
CA ALA A 75 20.04 0.92 -15.60
C ALA A 75 19.29 1.08 -14.26
N LEU A 76 19.05 2.34 -13.87
CA LEU A 76 18.26 2.66 -12.69
C LEU A 76 16.80 2.19 -12.89
N CYS A 77 16.17 1.69 -11.82
CA CYS A 77 14.79 1.25 -11.86
C CYS A 77 13.83 2.43 -12.05
N GLU A 78 13.36 2.63 -13.28
CA GLU A 78 12.40 3.67 -13.63
C GLU A 78 11.09 3.55 -12.83
N TRP A 79 10.63 2.33 -12.60
CA TRP A 79 9.41 2.05 -11.83
C TRP A 79 9.52 2.45 -10.36
N GLY A 80 10.72 2.37 -9.78
CA GLY A 80 11.00 2.84 -8.43
C GLY A 80 10.88 4.37 -8.38
N ASN A 81 11.62 5.05 -9.27
CA ASN A 81 11.60 6.51 -9.37
C ASN A 81 10.19 7.06 -9.63
N ALA A 82 9.47 6.44 -10.57
CA ALA A 82 8.10 6.83 -10.89
C ALA A 82 7.16 6.63 -9.69
N SER A 83 7.29 5.52 -8.95
CA SER A 83 6.48 5.28 -7.75
C SER A 83 6.74 6.31 -6.67
N TYR A 84 8.01 6.69 -6.46
CA TYR A 84 8.37 7.76 -5.53
C TYR A 84 7.74 9.09 -5.94
N GLY A 85 7.90 9.48 -7.22
CA GLY A 85 7.32 10.71 -7.74
C GLY A 85 5.80 10.76 -7.63
N TRP A 86 5.13 9.63 -7.91
CA TRP A 86 3.68 9.54 -7.74
C TRP A 86 3.25 9.70 -6.28
N MET A 87 3.89 9.00 -5.35
CA MET A 87 3.55 9.08 -3.93
C MET A 87 3.82 10.48 -3.37
N LEU A 88 4.91 11.12 -3.80
CA LEU A 88 5.24 12.50 -3.43
C LEU A 88 4.16 13.47 -3.93
N ASN A 89 3.74 13.34 -5.18
CA ASN A 89 2.67 14.18 -5.73
C ASN A 89 1.32 13.96 -5.05
N ASP A 90 0.94 12.72 -4.72
CA ASP A 90 -0.34 12.43 -4.06
C ASP A 90 -0.35 12.96 -2.60
N LEU A 91 0.73 12.73 -1.85
CA LEU A 91 0.85 13.12 -0.44
C LEU A 91 1.08 14.62 -0.25
N CYS A 92 1.85 15.26 -1.15
CA CYS A 92 2.13 16.70 -1.09
C CYS A 92 1.18 17.54 -1.97
N SER A 93 0.04 16.98 -2.40
CA SER A 93 -0.93 17.73 -3.20
C SER A 93 -1.55 18.88 -2.42
N SER A 94 -1.71 20.06 -3.06
CA SER A 94 -2.31 21.23 -2.40
C SER A 94 -3.69 20.94 -1.82
N ASN A 95 -4.52 20.16 -2.51
CA ASN A 95 -5.83 19.75 -2.03
C ASN A 95 -5.78 18.92 -0.74
N ARG A 96 -4.71 18.16 -0.52
CA ARG A 96 -4.53 17.33 0.68
C ARG A 96 -3.98 18.15 1.83
N LEU A 97 -3.00 19.01 1.56
CA LEU A 97 -2.40 19.88 2.57
C LEU A 97 -3.40 20.90 3.12
N LEU A 98 -4.30 21.44 2.29
CA LEU A 98 -5.35 22.36 2.75
C LEU A 98 -6.41 21.70 3.66
N LYS A 99 -6.56 20.38 3.59
CA LYS A 99 -7.50 19.61 4.42
C LYS A 99 -6.95 19.28 5.80
N TYR A 100 -5.66 19.53 6.05
CA TYR A 100 -5.06 19.30 7.36
C TYR A 100 -5.46 20.40 8.33
N GLU A 101 -6.19 20.03 9.39
CA GLU A 101 -6.67 20.96 10.42
C GLU A 101 -6.00 20.77 11.78
N GLY A 102 -5.23 19.70 11.98
CA GLY A 102 -4.54 19.42 13.25
C GLY A 102 -5.48 19.13 14.44
N ARG A 103 -6.71 18.65 14.17
CA ARG A 103 -7.68 18.34 15.23
C ARG A 103 -7.11 17.28 16.19
N ASN A 104 -7.41 17.42 17.49
CA ASN A 104 -6.97 16.51 18.56
C ASN A 104 -5.45 16.39 18.74
N GLY A 105 -4.65 17.35 18.26
CA GLY A 105 -3.18 17.28 18.39
C GLY A 105 -2.50 16.42 17.32
N ALA A 106 -3.26 15.92 16.34
CA ALA A 106 -2.72 15.09 15.27
C ALA A 106 -1.72 15.88 14.41
N GLY A 107 -0.45 15.47 14.45
CA GLY A 107 0.61 16.12 13.69
C GLY A 107 0.52 15.85 12.18
N LEU A 108 1.08 16.75 11.37
CA LEU A 108 1.07 16.69 9.91
C LEU A 108 1.71 15.40 9.38
N SER A 109 2.80 14.96 10.01
CA SER A 109 3.46 13.70 9.66
C SER A 109 2.57 12.48 9.94
N GLY A 110 1.84 12.48 11.06
CA GLY A 110 0.90 11.42 11.43
C GLY A 110 -0.27 11.35 10.44
N TYR A 111 -0.87 12.49 10.13
CA TYR A 111 -1.92 12.62 9.12
C TYR A 111 -1.49 12.02 7.76
N LEU A 112 -0.32 12.40 7.25
CA LEU A 112 0.19 11.88 5.98
C LEU A 112 0.56 10.39 6.05
N TYR A 113 1.06 9.93 7.20
CA TYR A 113 1.39 8.52 7.42
C TYR A 113 0.15 7.62 7.40
N GLN A 114 -0.95 8.05 8.04
CA GLN A 114 -2.21 7.29 8.03
C GLN A 114 -2.79 7.18 6.62
N ILE A 115 -2.75 8.26 5.85
CA ILE A 115 -3.16 8.25 4.44
C ILE A 115 -2.32 7.25 3.65
N ALA A 116 -1.00 7.30 3.78
CA ALA A 116 -0.09 6.42 3.06
C ALA A 116 -0.27 4.93 3.43
N ASN A 117 -0.70 4.63 4.65
CA ASN A 117 -1.01 3.26 5.12
C ASN A 117 -2.43 2.80 4.80
N SER A 118 -3.30 3.69 4.32
CA SER A 118 -4.68 3.34 4.03
C SER A 118 -4.79 2.40 2.81
N GLN A 119 -5.75 1.46 2.87
CA GLN A 119 -6.08 0.58 1.74
C GLN A 119 -6.36 1.36 0.44
N PRO A 120 -7.12 2.48 0.45
CA PRO A 120 -7.37 3.26 -0.77
C PRO A 120 -6.09 3.83 -1.41
N PHE A 121 -5.09 4.23 -0.60
CA PHE A 121 -3.82 4.73 -1.13
C PHE A 121 -3.05 3.64 -1.87
N TYR A 122 -2.99 2.44 -1.30
CA TYR A 122 -2.38 1.28 -1.95
C TYR A 122 -3.09 0.91 -3.27
N GLU A 123 -4.42 0.91 -3.29
CA GLU A 123 -5.20 0.62 -4.48
C GLU A 123 -5.02 1.69 -5.57
N ARG A 124 -5.01 2.99 -5.22
CA ARG A 124 -4.70 4.07 -6.18
C ARG A 124 -3.30 3.96 -6.76
N TRP A 125 -2.30 3.66 -5.91
CA TRP A 125 -0.93 3.43 -6.36
C TRP A 125 -0.85 2.25 -7.34
N LYS A 126 -1.54 1.15 -7.03
CA LYS A 126 -1.59 -0.06 -7.86
C LYS A 126 -2.28 0.24 -9.21
N ASP A 127 -3.41 0.95 -9.17
CA ASP A 127 -4.16 1.39 -10.34
C ASP A 127 -3.31 2.30 -11.24
N TRP A 128 -2.56 3.24 -10.66
CA TRP A 128 -1.62 4.08 -11.39
C TRP A 128 -0.46 3.26 -11.98
N ARG A 129 0.18 2.39 -11.19
CA ARG A 129 1.41 1.69 -11.56
C ARG A 129 1.21 0.65 -12.65
N PHE A 130 0.13 -0.12 -12.57
CA PHE A 130 -0.12 -1.19 -13.52
C PHE A 130 -1.10 -0.78 -14.61
N GLY A 131 -1.62 0.45 -14.53
CA GLY A 131 -2.90 0.79 -15.11
C GLY A 131 -3.99 -0.11 -14.51
N ARG A 132 -5.25 0.28 -14.63
CA ARG A 132 -6.25 -0.79 -14.67
C ARG A 132 -5.99 -1.55 -15.97
N HIS A 133 -5.23 -2.64 -15.93
CA HIS A 133 -5.42 -3.72 -16.88
C HIS A 133 -6.79 -4.35 -16.57
N VAL A 134 -7.86 -3.57 -16.72
CA VAL A 134 -9.20 -4.11 -16.88
C VAL A 134 -9.08 -5.00 -18.09
N HIS A 135 -9.06 -6.31 -17.83
CA HIS A 135 -9.16 -7.29 -18.87
C HIS A 135 -10.49 -7.04 -19.60
N VAL A 136 -10.41 -6.38 -20.76
CA VAL A 136 -11.55 -6.30 -21.68
C VAL A 136 -11.74 -7.72 -22.21
N PRO A 137 -12.84 -8.40 -21.88
CA PRO A 137 -13.04 -9.78 -22.30
C PRO A 137 -12.96 -9.92 -23.81
N ALA A 138 -12.36 -11.01 -24.28
CA ALA A 138 -12.16 -11.25 -25.72
C ALA A 138 -13.46 -11.15 -26.54
N TYR A 139 -14.59 -11.56 -25.97
CA TYR A 139 -15.90 -11.46 -26.60
C TYR A 139 -16.45 -10.02 -26.75
N ILE A 140 -15.95 -9.06 -25.96
CA ILE A 140 -16.27 -7.64 -26.13
C ILE A 140 -15.38 -7.05 -27.22
N LYS A 141 -14.08 -7.42 -27.23
CA LYS A 141 -13.16 -7.01 -28.31
C LYS A 141 -13.62 -7.51 -29.69
N ALA A 142 -14.30 -8.66 -29.73
CA ALA A 142 -14.87 -9.23 -30.94
C ALA A 142 -16.05 -8.44 -31.52
N LEU A 143 -16.66 -7.52 -30.76
CA LEU A 143 -17.75 -6.66 -31.26
C LEU A 143 -17.25 -5.54 -32.20
N GLY A 144 -15.96 -5.22 -32.15
CA GLY A 144 -15.35 -4.24 -33.04
C GLY A 144 -14.12 -3.53 -32.43
N PRO A 145 -13.36 -2.78 -33.23
CA PRO A 145 -12.12 -2.11 -32.79
C PRO A 145 -12.37 -1.09 -31.68
N ASN A 146 -13.55 -0.46 -31.67
CA ASN A 146 -13.94 0.58 -30.72
C ASN A 146 -14.66 0.03 -29.47
N ALA A 147 -15.10 -1.23 -29.49
CA ALA A 147 -15.92 -1.81 -28.42
C ALA A 147 -15.18 -1.92 -27.08
N GLY A 148 -13.85 -2.14 -27.12
CA GLY A 148 -13.02 -2.16 -25.92
C GLY A 148 -12.96 -0.80 -25.22
N ARG A 149 -12.91 0.30 -25.99
CA ARG A 149 -12.88 1.67 -25.46
C ARG A 149 -14.25 2.08 -24.92
N VAL A 150 -15.33 1.78 -25.64
CA VAL A 150 -16.71 2.00 -25.18
C VAL A 150 -17.00 1.21 -23.89
N PHE A 151 -16.56 -0.05 -23.79
CA PHE A 151 -16.72 -0.85 -22.56
C PHE A 151 -16.01 -0.22 -21.35
N MET A 152 -14.82 0.36 -21.55
CA MET A 152 -14.07 1.03 -20.49
C MET A 152 -14.78 2.29 -20.00
N LEU A 153 -15.30 3.10 -20.92
CA LEU A 153 -16.03 4.33 -20.60
C LEU A 153 -17.41 4.05 -19.96
N LEU A 154 -18.07 2.99 -20.42
CA LEU A 154 -19.32 2.53 -19.81
C LEU A 154 -19.10 2.02 -18.37
N ARG A 155 -17.95 1.37 -18.11
CA ARG A 155 -17.55 0.91 -16.78
C ARG A 155 -17.14 2.07 -15.85
N SER A 156 -16.72 3.21 -16.38
CA SER A 156 -16.45 4.42 -15.58
C SER A 156 -17.72 5.25 -15.30
N HIS A 157 -18.91 4.73 -15.63
CA HIS A 157 -20.19 5.42 -15.46
C HIS A 157 -20.30 6.74 -16.23
N GLU A 158 -19.58 6.89 -17.35
CA GLU A 158 -19.78 8.05 -18.22
C GLU A 158 -21.15 7.97 -18.93
N PRO A 159 -21.86 9.10 -19.09
CA PRO A 159 -23.10 9.14 -19.86
C PRO A 159 -22.83 8.84 -21.33
N VAL A 160 -23.76 8.16 -22.00
CA VAL A 160 -23.60 7.70 -23.40
C VAL A 160 -23.28 8.84 -24.35
N GLU A 161 -23.82 10.02 -24.09
CA GLU A 161 -23.58 11.27 -24.81
C GLU A 161 -22.13 11.74 -24.66
N GLY A 162 -21.56 11.64 -23.45
CA GLY A 162 -20.15 11.96 -23.18
C GLY A 162 -19.19 10.96 -23.83
N ILE A 163 -19.55 9.68 -23.81
CA ILE A 163 -18.80 8.61 -24.50
C ILE A 163 -18.80 8.90 -26.01
N ALA A 164 -19.94 9.24 -26.61
CA ALA A 164 -20.05 9.57 -28.02
C ALA A 164 -19.19 10.78 -28.40
N GLN A 165 -19.14 11.81 -27.55
CA GLN A 165 -18.27 12.97 -27.74
C GLN A 165 -16.79 12.59 -27.74
N GLN A 166 -16.33 11.77 -26.79
CA GLN A 166 -14.94 11.29 -26.72
C GLN A 166 -14.55 10.37 -27.89
N MET A 167 -15.54 9.75 -28.53
CA MET A 167 -15.38 8.88 -29.71
C MET A 167 -15.51 9.65 -31.04
N SER A 168 -15.73 10.96 -30.99
CA SER A 168 -15.81 11.82 -32.18
C SER A 168 -14.49 11.76 -32.97
N GLY A 169 -14.57 11.35 -34.23
CA GLY A 169 -13.41 11.13 -35.12
C GLY A 169 -13.05 9.66 -35.37
N LEU A 170 -13.60 8.72 -34.60
CA LEU A 170 -13.44 7.27 -34.82
C LEU A 170 -14.67 6.59 -35.42
N MET A 171 -15.78 7.33 -35.51
CA MET A 171 -17.09 6.86 -35.95
C MET A 171 -17.74 7.91 -36.83
N GLN A 172 -18.53 7.48 -37.82
CA GLN A 172 -19.22 8.39 -38.75
C GLN A 172 -20.46 9.00 -38.07
N GLU A 173 -21.19 8.21 -37.27
CA GLU A 173 -22.30 8.67 -36.44
C GLU A 173 -22.07 8.34 -34.95
N PRO A 174 -21.30 9.16 -34.21
CA PRO A 174 -20.80 8.81 -32.88
C PRO A 174 -21.90 8.49 -31.87
N LEU A 175 -23.01 9.22 -31.89
CA LEU A 175 -24.08 9.05 -30.91
C LEU A 175 -24.89 7.76 -31.14
N LEU A 176 -25.20 7.46 -32.40
CA LEU A 176 -26.05 6.35 -32.79
C LEU A 176 -25.28 5.02 -32.69
N GLU A 177 -24.03 5.01 -33.18
CA GLU A 177 -23.13 3.87 -33.09
C GLU A 177 -22.72 3.54 -31.65
N THR A 178 -22.41 4.56 -30.83
CA THR A 178 -22.06 4.36 -29.41
C THR A 178 -23.25 3.78 -28.65
N ARG A 179 -24.46 4.29 -28.88
CA ARG A 179 -25.68 3.78 -28.24
C ARG A 179 -25.94 2.32 -28.59
N ALA A 180 -25.80 1.96 -29.87
CA ALA A 180 -25.94 0.59 -30.34
C ALA A 180 -24.88 -0.33 -29.70
N LEU A 181 -23.63 0.09 -29.64
CA LEU A 181 -22.55 -0.68 -29.01
C LEU A 181 -22.74 -0.86 -27.50
N CYS A 182 -23.14 0.19 -26.78
CA CYS A 182 -23.47 0.10 -25.35
C CYS A 182 -24.58 -0.94 -25.11
N GLN A 183 -25.65 -0.91 -25.91
CA GLN A 183 -26.73 -1.89 -25.82
C GLN A 183 -26.24 -3.31 -26.12
N GLN A 184 -25.44 -3.50 -27.17
CA GLN A 184 -24.88 -4.81 -27.51
C GLN A 184 -23.97 -5.36 -26.39
N ILE A 185 -23.14 -4.52 -25.79
CA ILE A 185 -22.26 -4.88 -24.67
C ILE A 185 -23.09 -5.31 -23.46
N ILE A 186 -24.14 -4.55 -23.10
CA ILE A 186 -25.02 -4.88 -21.97
C ILE A 186 -25.74 -6.21 -22.24
N VAL A 187 -26.31 -6.41 -23.42
CA VAL A 187 -27.00 -7.65 -23.81
C VAL A 187 -26.05 -8.84 -23.75
N LEU A 188 -24.83 -8.70 -24.28
CA LEU A 188 -23.84 -9.78 -24.31
C LEU A 188 -23.36 -10.13 -22.90
N LEU A 189 -23.09 -9.13 -22.05
CA LEU A 189 -22.72 -9.34 -20.65
C LEU A 189 -23.86 -9.96 -19.84
N THR A 190 -25.11 -9.60 -20.12
CA THR A 190 -26.30 -10.17 -19.47
C THR A 190 -26.46 -11.64 -19.85
N ARG A 191 -26.38 -11.97 -21.15
CA ARG A 191 -26.43 -13.37 -21.64
C ARG A 191 -25.34 -14.25 -21.02
N LYS A 192 -24.16 -13.69 -20.76
CA LYS A 192 -23.03 -14.40 -20.14
C LYS A 192 -23.02 -14.34 -18.61
N LYS A 193 -24.05 -13.75 -17.97
CA LYS A 193 -24.15 -13.56 -16.51
C LYS A 193 -22.94 -12.81 -15.90
N ARG A 194 -22.34 -11.89 -16.65
CA ARG A 194 -21.15 -11.11 -16.26
C ARG A 194 -21.41 -9.61 -16.19
N LEU A 195 -22.66 -9.21 -15.94
CA LEU A 195 -23.05 -7.80 -15.83
C LEU A 195 -22.28 -7.06 -14.71
N HIS A 196 -21.88 -7.79 -13.66
CA HIS A 196 -21.04 -7.27 -12.58
C HIS A 196 -19.71 -6.65 -13.04
N LEU A 197 -19.23 -6.96 -14.25
CA LEU A 197 -18.01 -6.35 -14.80
C LEU A 197 -18.16 -4.85 -15.11
N LEU A 198 -19.39 -4.36 -15.29
CA LEU A 198 -19.69 -2.92 -15.45
C LEU A 198 -19.77 -2.19 -14.12
N ASN A 199 -19.94 -2.91 -13.01
CA ASN A 199 -20.05 -2.37 -11.66
C ASN A 199 -18.81 -2.80 -10.85
N PRO A 200 -17.63 -2.20 -11.08
CA PRO A 200 -16.47 -2.49 -10.25
C PRO A 200 -16.77 -2.13 -8.78
N PRO A 201 -16.19 -2.84 -7.80
CA PRO A 201 -16.26 -2.41 -6.42
C PRO A 201 -15.68 -1.00 -6.33
N VAL A 202 -16.52 -0.05 -5.95
CA VAL A 202 -16.11 1.33 -5.72
C VAL A 202 -15.38 1.35 -4.40
N ASN A 203 -14.08 1.61 -4.43
CA ASN A 203 -13.35 1.94 -3.22
C ASN A 203 -13.82 3.33 -2.79
N ILE A 204 -14.68 3.39 -1.77
CA ILE A 204 -15.12 4.66 -1.21
C ILE A 204 -13.87 5.33 -0.61
N SER A 205 -13.40 6.37 -1.27
CA SER A 205 -12.34 7.21 -0.74
C SER A 205 -12.91 7.97 0.46
N LEU A 206 -12.27 7.87 1.63
CA LEU A 206 -12.58 8.69 2.81
C LEU A 206 -12.34 10.20 2.58
N THR A 207 -11.96 10.61 1.36
CA THR A 207 -11.62 11.98 1.00
C THR A 207 -12.32 12.50 -0.26
N GLU A 208 -13.17 11.70 -0.91
CA GLU A 208 -14.00 12.16 -2.03
C GLU A 208 -15.30 12.77 -1.48
N SER A 209 -15.48 14.06 -1.72
CA SER A 209 -16.70 14.77 -1.42
C SER A 209 -17.85 14.17 -2.24
N ALA A 210 -18.89 13.73 -1.52
CA ALA A 210 -20.20 13.44 -2.08
C ALA A 210 -20.81 14.72 -2.66
N ASN A 211 -20.53 15.01 -3.93
CA ASN A 211 -21.41 15.83 -4.76
C ASN A 211 -22.37 14.91 -5.50
N ALA A 212 -23.22 14.22 -4.72
CA ALA A 212 -24.47 13.63 -5.17
C ALA A 212 -25.26 13.29 -3.91
N GLU A 213 -26.49 13.78 -3.85
CA GLU A 213 -27.46 13.73 -2.77
C GLU A 213 -27.64 12.33 -2.13
N SER A 214 -26.71 11.93 -1.27
CA SER A 214 -26.90 10.79 -0.40
C SER A 214 -26.21 11.07 0.92
N SER A 215 -27.04 11.21 1.94
CA SER A 215 -26.66 11.24 3.34
C SER A 215 -25.86 9.99 3.69
N SER A 216 -24.54 10.03 3.53
CA SER A 216 -23.63 9.03 4.06
C SER A 216 -22.83 9.69 5.17
N HIS A 217 -23.04 9.17 6.37
CA HIS A 217 -22.41 9.63 7.60
C HIS A 217 -20.88 9.62 7.43
N GLN A 218 -20.28 10.81 7.35
CA GLN A 218 -18.87 11.01 7.62
C GLN A 218 -18.67 10.75 9.11
N GLN A 219 -18.23 9.53 9.45
CA GLN A 219 -17.75 9.25 10.80
C GLN A 219 -16.25 9.57 10.83
N ASP A 220 -15.91 10.64 11.55
CA ASP A 220 -14.56 10.87 12.05
C ASP A 220 -14.18 9.64 12.89
N LEU A 221 -13.24 8.84 12.37
CA LEU A 221 -12.68 7.72 13.11
C LEU A 221 -11.66 8.28 14.10
N ALA A 222 -11.85 7.96 15.38
CA ALA A 222 -10.89 8.30 16.42
C ALA A 222 -9.55 7.60 16.11
N ASP A 223 -8.52 8.40 15.82
CA ASP A 223 -7.14 7.95 15.93
C ASP A 223 -6.86 7.93 17.44
N TYR A 224 -6.71 6.73 18.00
CA TYR A 224 -6.10 6.62 19.31
C TYR A 224 -4.61 6.73 19.02
N ASP A 225 -4.05 7.93 19.21
CA ASP A 225 -2.60 8.10 19.23
C ASP A 225 -2.03 6.97 20.09
N GLU A 226 -1.17 6.13 19.50
CA GLU A 226 -0.46 5.12 20.28
C GLU A 226 0.25 5.84 21.41
N SER A 227 -0.09 5.47 22.64
CA SER A 227 0.42 6.16 23.81
C SER A 227 1.94 6.19 23.77
N GLY A 228 2.57 7.22 24.35
CA GLY A 228 4.03 7.26 24.45
C GLY A 228 4.60 6.02 25.13
N GLU A 229 3.82 5.40 26.01
CA GLU A 229 4.11 4.11 26.64
C GLU A 229 4.12 2.96 25.64
N ASP A 230 3.12 2.87 24.74
CA ASP A 230 3.08 1.84 23.68
C ASP A 230 4.26 1.98 22.71
N GLN A 231 4.62 3.20 22.35
CA GLN A 231 5.78 3.45 21.49
C GLN A 231 7.09 3.04 22.17
N GLN A 232 7.26 3.36 23.46
CA GLN A 232 8.41 2.92 24.23
C GLN A 232 8.46 1.39 24.37
N GLN A 233 7.32 0.75 24.66
CA GLN A 233 7.22 -0.70 24.73
C GLN A 233 7.56 -1.36 23.41
N LYS A 234 7.10 -0.81 22.27
CA LYS A 234 7.46 -1.31 20.94
C LYS A 234 8.95 -1.15 20.64
N GLN A 235 9.56 -0.04 21.03
CA GLN A 235 11.00 0.15 20.88
C GLN A 235 11.81 -0.81 21.77
N GLN A 236 11.39 -1.03 23.01
CA GLN A 236 12.00 -2.00 23.91
C GLN A 236 11.85 -3.42 23.36
N LEU A 237 10.67 -3.78 22.87
CA LEU A 237 10.40 -5.07 22.25
C LEU A 237 11.22 -5.26 20.98
N SER A 238 11.34 -4.23 20.12
CA SER A 238 12.20 -4.29 18.92
C SER A 238 13.66 -4.55 19.29
N ARG A 239 14.19 -3.85 20.30
CA ARG A 239 15.58 -4.04 20.78
C ARG A 239 15.78 -5.42 21.41
N ALA A 240 14.78 -5.91 22.16
CA ALA A 240 14.80 -7.25 22.74
C ALA A 240 14.72 -8.33 21.66
N TRP A 241 13.93 -8.10 20.61
CA TRP A 241 13.77 -9.00 19.47
C TRP A 241 15.07 -9.21 18.69
N GLU A 242 15.85 -8.14 18.49
CA GLU A 242 17.16 -8.21 17.83
C GLU A 242 18.19 -9.05 18.59
N LYS A 243 18.02 -9.22 19.91
CA LYS A 243 18.90 -10.09 20.74
C LYS A 243 18.55 -11.57 20.62
N LEU A 244 17.40 -11.91 20.03
CA LEU A 244 17.00 -13.29 19.80
C LEU A 244 17.73 -13.85 18.57
N SER A 245 18.03 -15.15 18.63
CA SER A 245 18.56 -15.88 17.48
C SER A 245 17.49 -16.05 16.39
N PRO A 246 17.88 -16.26 15.12
CA PRO A 246 16.92 -16.46 14.03
C PRO A 246 15.96 -17.64 14.27
N VAL A 247 16.42 -18.68 14.97
CA VAL A 247 15.57 -19.84 15.33
C VAL A 247 14.56 -19.47 16.41
N GLU A 248 14.97 -18.66 17.39
CA GLU A 248 14.09 -18.14 18.44
C GLU A 248 13.00 -17.24 17.84
N GLN A 249 13.36 -16.34 16.92
CA GLN A 249 12.42 -15.46 16.22
C GLN A 249 11.42 -16.26 15.38
N PHE A 250 11.92 -17.21 14.57
CA PHE A 250 11.07 -18.07 13.73
C PHE A 250 10.03 -18.86 14.55
N VAL A 251 10.45 -19.45 15.68
CA VAL A 251 9.53 -20.23 16.53
C VAL A 251 8.48 -19.32 17.19
N LEU A 252 8.84 -18.10 17.59
CA LEU A 252 7.88 -17.14 18.14
C LEU A 252 6.90 -16.63 17.08
N GLU A 253 7.38 -16.28 15.88
CA GLU A 253 6.54 -15.86 14.76
C GLU A 253 5.53 -16.96 14.40
N ALA A 254 6.02 -18.17 14.13
CA ALA A 254 5.17 -19.26 13.68
C ALA A 254 4.14 -19.70 14.74
N LEU A 255 4.51 -19.76 16.03
CA LEU A 255 3.62 -20.30 17.08
C LEU A 255 2.82 -19.25 17.86
N SER A 256 3.25 -17.99 17.88
CA SER A 256 2.63 -16.95 18.71
C SER A 256 2.01 -15.81 17.90
N ILE A 257 2.55 -15.49 16.73
CA ILE A 257 2.04 -14.41 15.87
C ILE A 257 1.13 -15.00 14.78
N GLU A 258 1.57 -16.07 14.13
CA GLU A 258 0.83 -16.73 13.05
C GLU A 258 -0.06 -17.89 13.52
N GLU A 259 0.02 -18.24 14.81
CA GLU A 259 -0.78 -19.31 15.45
C GLU A 259 -0.76 -20.66 14.71
N GLN A 260 0.35 -21.00 14.05
CA GLN A 260 0.48 -22.25 13.30
C GLN A 260 0.52 -23.48 14.22
N ASP A 261 0.05 -24.63 13.71
CA ASP A 261 0.16 -25.90 14.42
C ASP A 261 1.63 -26.32 14.60
N ALA A 262 1.99 -26.66 15.84
CA ALA A 262 3.32 -27.11 16.23
C ALA A 262 3.86 -28.29 15.41
N ARG A 263 2.98 -29.15 14.87
CA ARG A 263 3.37 -30.26 13.99
C ARG A 263 3.94 -29.76 12.66
N TYR A 264 3.33 -28.72 12.07
CA TYR A 264 3.82 -28.14 10.81
C TYR A 264 5.12 -27.38 11.02
N VAL A 265 5.25 -26.67 12.15
CA VAL A 265 6.49 -25.98 12.52
C VAL A 265 7.64 -26.97 12.70
N LEU A 266 7.42 -28.11 13.39
CA LEU A 266 8.43 -29.17 13.48
C LEU A 266 8.80 -29.77 12.13
N GLN A 267 7.82 -29.98 11.25
CA GLN A 267 8.08 -30.50 9.91
C GLN A 267 8.95 -29.52 9.10
N ALA A 268 8.70 -28.22 9.21
CA ALA A 268 9.51 -27.18 8.58
C ALA A 268 10.94 -27.17 9.13
N LEU A 269 11.10 -27.20 10.47
CA LEU A 269 12.41 -27.28 11.12
C LEU A 269 13.19 -28.53 10.68
N CYS A 270 12.53 -29.67 10.55
CA CYS A 270 13.14 -30.90 10.03
C CYS A 270 13.55 -30.81 8.56
N LYS A 271 12.74 -30.15 7.71
CA LYS A 271 13.06 -29.96 6.29
C LYS A 271 14.25 -29.02 6.07
N MET A 272 14.39 -28.01 6.93
CA MET A 272 15.47 -27.03 6.87
C MET A 272 16.73 -27.47 7.64
N ASP A 273 16.71 -28.66 8.26
CA ASP A 273 17.77 -29.19 9.13
C ASP A 273 18.17 -28.24 10.27
N VAL A 274 17.20 -27.48 10.80
CA VAL A 274 17.43 -26.50 11.87
C VAL A 274 17.21 -27.17 13.23
N SER A 275 18.27 -27.18 14.04
CA SER A 275 18.23 -27.71 15.40
C SER A 275 17.89 -26.62 16.43
N LEU A 276 16.97 -26.93 17.36
CA LEU A 276 16.63 -26.06 18.50
C LEU A 276 17.67 -26.07 19.63
N LYS A 277 18.50 -27.11 19.71
CA LYS A 277 19.50 -27.28 20.78
C LYS A 277 20.76 -27.90 20.20
N LYS A 278 21.92 -27.26 20.45
CA LYS A 278 23.24 -27.78 20.05
C LYS A 278 23.37 -29.26 20.42
N GLY A 279 23.60 -30.11 19.41
CA GLY A 279 23.78 -31.56 19.56
C GLY A 279 22.50 -32.42 19.43
N VAL A 280 21.31 -31.83 19.30
CA VAL A 280 20.06 -32.58 19.06
C VAL A 280 19.63 -32.41 17.61
N PRO A 281 19.58 -33.47 16.79
CA PRO A 281 19.13 -33.35 15.40
C PRO A 281 17.64 -32.98 15.33
N ALA A 282 17.27 -32.18 14.32
CA ALA A 282 15.90 -31.67 14.15
C ALA A 282 14.85 -32.79 14.17
N LYS A 283 15.17 -33.95 13.56
CA LYS A 283 14.32 -35.15 13.50
C LYS A 283 13.97 -35.79 14.85
N LYS A 284 14.75 -35.52 15.91
CA LYS A 284 14.51 -36.05 17.26
C LYS A 284 13.77 -35.06 18.17
N THR A 285 13.37 -33.91 17.63
CA THR A 285 12.74 -32.85 18.41
C THR A 285 11.25 -33.13 18.56
N SER A 286 10.73 -33.09 19.80
CA SER A 286 9.32 -33.35 20.08
C SER A 286 8.49 -32.05 20.16
N VAL A 287 7.16 -32.18 20.01
CA VAL A 287 6.21 -31.06 20.16
C VAL A 287 6.35 -30.40 21.53
N GLN A 288 6.55 -31.19 22.58
CA GLN A 288 6.75 -30.67 23.94
C GLN A 288 8.05 -29.86 24.06
N GLN A 289 9.12 -30.30 23.40
CA GLN A 289 10.38 -29.56 23.37
C GLN A 289 10.24 -28.24 22.61
N LEU A 290 9.44 -28.21 21.54
CA LEU A 290 9.13 -26.98 20.82
C LEU A 290 8.34 -25.99 21.69
N TYR A 291 7.31 -26.44 22.41
CA TYR A 291 6.59 -25.58 23.35
C TYR A 291 7.46 -25.12 24.52
N TYR A 292 8.34 -25.99 25.03
CA TYR A 292 9.31 -25.62 26.05
C TYR A 292 10.29 -24.56 25.53
N PHE A 293 10.78 -24.73 24.30
CA PHE A 293 11.64 -23.76 23.63
C PHE A 293 10.93 -22.41 23.48
N ARG A 294 9.69 -22.40 22.98
CA ARG A 294 8.84 -21.19 22.92
C ARG A 294 8.74 -20.48 24.27
N ARG A 295 8.40 -21.21 25.35
CA ARG A 295 8.29 -20.63 26.70
C ARG A 295 9.62 -20.05 27.17
N LYS A 296 10.72 -20.74 26.93
CA LYS A 296 12.07 -20.26 27.27
C LYS A 296 12.43 -18.99 26.48
N THR A 297 12.08 -18.92 25.20
CA THR A 297 12.30 -17.74 24.37
C THR A 297 11.45 -16.56 24.83
N LEU A 298 10.19 -16.78 25.20
CA LEU A 298 9.33 -15.75 25.79
C LEU A 298 9.89 -15.21 27.11
N ALA A 299 10.39 -16.10 27.99
CA ALA A 299 11.03 -15.69 29.24
C ALA A 299 12.27 -14.83 28.98
N LYS A 300 13.12 -15.24 28.03
CA LYS A 300 14.30 -14.47 27.60
C LYS A 300 13.93 -13.10 27.03
N LEU A 301 12.83 -13.03 26.27
CA LEU A 301 12.31 -11.77 25.73
C LEU A 301 11.81 -10.85 26.85
N ALA A 302 11.08 -11.38 27.83
CA ALA A 302 10.64 -10.64 29.01
C ALA A 302 11.82 -10.12 29.86
N GLU A 303 12.84 -10.94 30.11
CA GLU A 303 14.07 -10.52 30.79
C GLU A 303 14.84 -9.43 30.02
N SER A 304 14.73 -9.42 28.70
CA SER A 304 15.42 -8.43 27.84
C SER A 304 14.67 -7.10 27.72
N MET A 305 13.42 -7.05 28.19
CA MET A 305 12.57 -5.86 28.24
C MET A 305 12.58 -5.18 29.62
N ALA A 306 12.97 -5.90 30.68
CA ALA A 306 13.20 -5.36 32.02
C ALA A 306 14.51 -4.56 32.10
#